data_AF-A0A7G7KEF3-F1
#
_entry.id   AF-A0A7G7KEF3-F1
#
_cell.length_a   1.000
_cell.length_b   1.000
_cell.length_c   1.000
_cell.angle_alpha   90.00
_cell.angle_beta   90.00
_cell.angle_gamma   90.00
#
_symmetry.space_group_name_H-M   'P 1'
#
loop_
_entity.id
_entity.type
_entity.pdbx_description
1 polymer ?
#
loop_
_entity_poly.entity_id
_entity_poly.type
_entity_poly.pdbx_seq_one_letter_code
_entity_poly.pdbx_strand_id
1 'polypeptide(L)'
;MDWIRQCQNCGGCPVPAVGQKTDPDPNQVNLHQPHHNNQSSRAIKPGIWKGYLEKNEMAKALALVDGPPASGSAAEALDQATAKATFALRGTARWTLAAKDADLHFPGVAATFSCALGVPINETETPKLLMLMRRSMTDLGLSTYPAKNKYQRQRPFMVNGQPICTPEDEPALRSDGSYPSGHTAVGWGWGLILSTIAPDRSDELIARGRAYGESRSVCIEGQA
;
A
#
# COMPACT_ATOMS: atom_id res chain seq x y z
N MET A 1 16.73 1.02 -17.03
CA MET A 1 17.08 0.12 -15.91
C MET A 1 17.72 0.90 -14.74
N ASP A 2 17.35 2.17 -14.52
CA ASP A 2 17.93 3.03 -13.47
C ASP A 2 17.05 3.20 -12.22
N TRP A 3 15.75 2.89 -12.30
CA TRP A 3 14.83 3.03 -11.16
C TRP A 3 15.15 2.08 -10.01
N ILE A 4 15.79 0.93 -10.29
CA ILE A 4 16.26 -0.01 -9.28
C ILE A 4 17.33 0.64 -8.40
N ARG A 5 18.17 1.55 -8.92
CA ARG A 5 19.17 2.28 -8.11
C ARG A 5 18.53 3.31 -7.19
N GLN A 6 17.49 4.02 -7.63
CA GLN A 6 16.74 4.93 -6.76
C GLN A 6 15.95 4.18 -5.66
N CYS A 7 15.36 3.01 -5.98
CA CYS A 7 14.75 2.15 -4.96
C CYS A 7 15.76 1.49 -4.02
N GLN A 8 16.97 1.16 -4.49
CA GLN A 8 18.05 0.60 -3.65
C GLN A 8 18.48 1.56 -2.54
N ASN A 9 18.42 2.88 -2.78
CA ASN A 9 18.72 3.88 -1.74
C ASN A 9 17.67 3.93 -0.62
N CYS A 10 16.46 3.41 -0.87
CA CYS A 10 15.41 3.26 0.14
C CYS A 10 15.23 1.81 0.63
N GLY A 11 16.09 0.90 0.17
CA GLY A 11 16.05 -0.54 0.41
C GLY A 11 17.04 -1.07 1.44
N GLY A 12 17.57 -0.20 2.32
CA GLY A 12 18.32 -0.61 3.51
C GLY A 12 19.57 0.22 3.77
N CYS A 13 19.48 1.21 4.67
CA CYS A 13 20.58 1.68 5.52
C CYS A 13 20.05 2.61 6.64
N PRO A 14 20.78 2.74 7.76
CA PRO A 14 20.29 3.33 9.01
C PRO A 14 20.22 4.86 8.96
N VAL A 15 19.25 5.41 9.67
CA VAL A 15 19.03 6.85 9.86
C VAL A 15 20.20 7.43 10.68
N PRO A 16 20.91 8.50 10.24
CA PRO A 16 21.82 9.21 11.11
C PRO A 16 21.03 10.02 12.15
N ALA A 17 21.44 9.94 13.41
CA ALA A 17 20.86 10.72 14.50
C ALA A 17 21.06 12.23 14.25
N VAL A 18 19.97 13.00 14.30
CA VAL A 18 20.03 14.46 14.32
C VAL A 18 19.68 14.94 15.72
N GLY A 19 20.61 15.70 16.30
CA GLY A 19 20.52 16.29 17.63
C GLY A 19 19.70 17.59 17.69
N GLN A 20 18.94 17.68 18.78
CA GLN A 20 18.59 18.82 19.64
C GLN A 20 18.22 20.22 19.06
N LYS A 21 16.92 20.52 19.26
CA LYS A 21 16.26 21.67 19.93
C LYS A 21 16.51 23.12 19.48
N THR A 22 15.38 23.81 19.24
CA THR A 22 15.12 25.20 19.66
C THR A 22 13.66 25.34 20.12
N ASP A 23 13.43 26.02 21.25
CA ASP A 23 12.12 26.25 21.90
C ASP A 23 11.19 27.21 21.11
N PRO A 24 9.86 27.11 21.23
CA PRO A 24 8.94 28.11 20.69
C PRO A 24 8.53 29.21 21.70
N ASP A 25 8.41 30.42 21.14
CA ASP A 25 8.02 31.74 21.70
C ASP A 25 6.59 31.76 22.31
N PRO A 26 6.32 32.46 23.44
CA PRO A 26 5.09 32.31 24.22
C PRO A 26 3.87 33.15 23.80
N ASN A 27 3.88 33.93 22.72
CA ASN A 27 2.75 34.85 22.42
C ASN A 27 1.97 34.50 21.14
N GLN A 28 0.83 33.84 21.35
CA GLN A 28 -0.18 33.47 20.35
C GLN A 28 -0.97 34.66 19.78
N VAL A 29 -1.53 34.48 18.58
CA VAL A 29 -2.91 34.91 18.30
C VAL A 29 -3.66 33.78 17.59
N ASN A 30 -4.78 33.36 18.20
CA ASN A 30 -5.66 32.28 17.76
C ASN A 30 -6.82 32.89 16.96
N LEU A 31 -6.86 32.66 15.64
CA LEU A 31 -7.98 33.03 14.78
C LEU A 31 -8.30 31.88 13.82
N HIS A 32 -9.56 31.46 13.84
CA HIS A 32 -10.24 30.44 13.02
C HIS A 32 -10.24 29.02 13.59
N GLN A 33 -11.28 28.70 14.37
CA GLN A 33 -11.80 27.34 14.51
C GLN A 33 -12.82 27.08 13.38
N PRO A 34 -12.59 26.11 12.48
CA PRO A 34 -13.68 25.48 11.74
C PRO A 34 -14.27 24.36 12.61
N HIS A 35 -15.59 24.23 12.57
CA HIS A 35 -16.36 23.20 13.26
C HIS A 35 -15.89 21.79 12.86
N HIS A 36 -15.04 21.15 13.68
CA HIS A 36 -14.68 19.75 13.51
C HIS A 36 -15.77 18.86 14.10
N ASN A 37 -16.63 18.32 13.25
CA ASN A 37 -17.52 17.23 13.63
C ASN A 37 -16.68 15.97 13.92
N ASN A 38 -16.36 15.76 15.20
CA ASN A 38 -15.46 14.72 15.72
C ASN A 38 -16.06 13.30 15.65
N GLN A 39 -17.13 13.11 14.88
CA GLN A 39 -17.76 11.80 14.61
C GLN A 39 -17.26 11.13 13.32
N SER A 40 -16.60 11.86 12.41
CA SER A 40 -16.22 11.36 11.08
C SER A 40 -14.96 10.48 11.02
N SER A 41 -14.23 10.34 12.13
CA SER A 41 -12.92 9.66 12.20
C SER A 41 -12.94 8.32 12.95
N ARG A 42 -14.10 7.75 13.28
CA ARG A 42 -14.14 6.51 14.08
C ARG A 42 -13.61 5.31 13.30
N ALA A 43 -12.96 4.39 14.01
CA ALA A 43 -12.54 3.11 13.46
C ALA A 43 -13.77 2.30 13.01
N ILE A 44 -13.74 1.74 11.80
CA ILE A 44 -14.80 0.85 11.27
C ILE A 44 -14.60 -0.59 11.75
N LYS A 45 -13.36 -0.96 12.07
CA LYS A 45 -12.92 -2.20 12.72
C LYS A 45 -11.64 -1.90 13.51
N PRO A 46 -11.23 -2.72 14.51
CA PRO A 46 -9.94 -2.57 15.17
C PRO A 46 -8.81 -2.41 14.13
N GLY A 47 -8.02 -1.34 14.24
CA GLY A 47 -6.93 -1.03 13.31
C GLY A 47 -7.32 -0.35 11.98
N ILE A 48 -8.60 -0.32 11.61
CA ILE A 48 -9.06 0.26 10.33
C ILE A 48 -9.91 1.51 10.59
N TRP A 49 -9.43 2.65 10.10
CA TRP A 49 -10.10 3.94 10.25
C TRP A 49 -11.12 4.17 9.15
N LYS A 50 -12.20 4.90 9.45
CA LYS A 50 -13.12 5.35 8.38
C LYS A 50 -12.34 6.20 7.36
N GLY A 51 -12.51 5.85 6.09
CA GLY A 51 -11.95 6.61 4.98
C GLY A 51 -12.57 8.01 4.83
N TYR A 52 -12.16 8.73 3.80
CA TYR A 52 -12.69 10.03 3.43
C TYR A 52 -13.96 9.93 2.59
N LEU A 53 -14.11 8.86 1.82
CA LEU A 53 -15.21 8.70 0.86
C LEU A 53 -16.32 7.84 1.45
N GLU A 54 -17.56 8.28 1.24
CA GLU A 54 -18.71 7.42 1.39
C GLU A 54 -18.78 6.40 0.25
N LYS A 55 -19.50 5.30 0.45
CA LYS A 55 -19.56 4.18 -0.50
C LYS A 55 -20.02 4.60 -1.91
N ASN A 56 -20.92 5.58 -2.00
CA ASN A 56 -21.44 6.10 -3.27
C ASN A 56 -20.49 7.09 -3.98
N GLU A 57 -19.44 7.55 -3.29
CA GLU A 57 -18.41 8.45 -3.83
C GLU A 57 -17.19 7.67 -4.35
N MET A 58 -17.04 6.40 -3.95
CA MET A 58 -15.96 5.54 -4.42
C MET A 58 -16.05 5.29 -5.94
N ALA A 59 -14.88 5.09 -6.55
CA ALA A 59 -14.78 4.75 -7.96
C ALA A 59 -15.63 3.52 -8.30
N LYS A 60 -16.33 3.58 -9.44
CA LYS A 60 -17.15 2.47 -9.94
C LYS A 60 -16.25 1.40 -10.55
N ALA A 61 -15.58 0.60 -9.71
CA ALA A 61 -14.58 -0.39 -10.15
C ALA A 61 -15.09 -1.27 -11.30
N LEU A 62 -16.31 -1.78 -11.22
CA LEU A 62 -16.91 -2.62 -12.27
C LEU A 62 -17.13 -1.93 -13.62
N ALA A 63 -17.09 -0.60 -13.67
CA ALA A 63 -17.15 0.18 -14.90
C ALA A 63 -15.75 0.58 -15.41
N LEU A 64 -14.71 0.39 -14.59
CA LEU A 64 -13.33 0.81 -14.89
C LEU A 64 -12.40 -0.36 -15.21
N VAL A 65 -12.63 -1.52 -14.61
CA VAL A 65 -11.82 -2.72 -14.84
C VAL A 65 -12.61 -3.80 -15.55
N ASP A 66 -11.98 -4.39 -16.57
CA ASP A 66 -12.46 -5.61 -17.21
C ASP A 66 -12.42 -6.79 -16.24
N GLY A 67 -12.98 -7.92 -16.64
CA GLY A 67 -12.84 -9.17 -15.89
C GLY A 67 -11.39 -9.64 -15.80
N PRO A 68 -11.06 -10.52 -14.83
CA PRO A 68 -9.74 -11.14 -14.79
C PRO A 68 -9.50 -11.97 -16.06
N PRO A 69 -8.24 -12.31 -16.38
CA PRO A 69 -7.91 -13.18 -17.51
C PRO A 69 -8.77 -14.45 -17.51
N ALA A 70 -9.37 -14.76 -18.67
CA ALA A 70 -10.19 -15.95 -18.84
C ALA A 70 -9.33 -17.22 -18.72
N SER A 71 -9.92 -18.31 -18.22
CA SER A 71 -9.24 -19.59 -18.12
C SER A 71 -8.81 -20.11 -19.50
N GLY A 72 -7.58 -20.60 -19.62
CA GLY A 72 -6.96 -21.05 -20.86
C GLY A 72 -6.50 -19.94 -21.80
N SER A 73 -6.62 -18.66 -21.40
CA SER A 73 -6.18 -17.54 -22.23
C SER A 73 -4.67 -17.31 -22.18
N ALA A 74 -4.12 -16.64 -23.21
CA ALA A 74 -2.73 -16.20 -23.21
C ALA A 74 -2.40 -15.24 -22.05
N ALA A 75 -3.38 -14.46 -21.60
CA ALA A 75 -3.24 -13.57 -20.44
C ALA A 75 -3.13 -14.35 -19.12
N GLU A 76 -3.90 -15.43 -18.95
CA GLU A 76 -3.73 -16.31 -17.78
C GLU A 76 -2.36 -17.01 -17.81
N ALA A 77 -1.91 -17.47 -18.98
CA ALA A 77 -0.59 -18.07 -19.13
C ALA A 77 0.53 -17.08 -18.77
N LEU A 78 0.39 -15.80 -19.13
CA LEU A 78 1.33 -14.74 -18.75
C LEU A 78 1.33 -14.48 -17.24
N ASP A 79 0.15 -14.44 -16.60
CA ASP A 79 0.03 -14.30 -15.15
C ASP A 79 0.78 -15.45 -14.44
N GLN A 80 0.59 -16.69 -14.89
CA GLN A 80 1.26 -17.88 -14.34
C GLN A 80 2.78 -17.87 -14.57
N ALA A 81 3.22 -17.45 -15.76
CA ALA A 81 4.65 -17.35 -16.07
C ALA A 81 5.32 -16.27 -15.23
N THR A 82 4.66 -15.12 -15.03
CA THR A 82 5.12 -14.03 -14.17
C THR A 82 5.21 -14.50 -12.72
N ALA A 83 4.17 -15.18 -12.24
CA ALA A 83 4.16 -15.81 -10.92
C ALA A 83 5.35 -16.73 -10.71
N LYS A 84 5.58 -17.66 -11.65
CA LYS A 84 6.72 -18.59 -11.57
C LYS A 84 8.07 -17.87 -11.59
N ALA A 85 8.20 -16.76 -12.29
CA ALA A 85 9.45 -16.02 -12.37
C ALA A 85 9.84 -15.35 -11.04
N THR A 86 8.87 -15.04 -10.16
CA THR A 86 9.17 -14.41 -8.86
C THR A 86 9.78 -15.39 -7.85
N PHE A 87 9.72 -16.70 -8.11
CA PHE A 87 10.16 -17.73 -7.17
C PHE A 87 11.64 -17.62 -6.81
N ALA A 88 12.48 -17.24 -7.78
CA ALA A 88 13.90 -17.03 -7.60
C ALA A 88 14.23 -15.83 -6.68
N LEU A 89 13.25 -14.99 -6.35
CA LEU A 89 13.42 -13.84 -5.47
C LEU A 89 13.30 -14.21 -3.98
N ARG A 90 12.88 -15.43 -3.64
CA ARG A 90 12.74 -15.87 -2.26
C ARG A 90 14.05 -15.80 -1.49
N GLY A 91 13.98 -15.34 -0.24
CA GLY A 91 15.15 -15.15 0.61
C GLY A 91 16.06 -13.98 0.19
N THR A 92 15.79 -13.32 -0.94
CA THR A 92 16.54 -12.12 -1.35
C THR A 92 16.01 -10.87 -0.63
N ALA A 93 16.77 -9.78 -0.72
CA ALA A 93 16.31 -8.47 -0.24
C ALA A 93 14.97 -8.04 -0.88
N ARG A 94 14.68 -8.45 -2.12
CA ARG A 94 13.41 -8.14 -2.78
C ARG A 94 12.23 -8.85 -2.12
N TRP A 95 12.42 -10.08 -1.64
CA TRP A 95 11.43 -10.84 -0.88
C TRP A 95 11.23 -10.24 0.52
N THR A 96 12.31 -9.84 1.19
CA THR A 96 12.19 -9.13 2.48
C THR A 96 11.42 -7.82 2.35
N LEU A 97 11.67 -7.03 1.30
CA LEU A 97 10.86 -5.85 1.01
C LEU A 97 9.41 -6.22 0.71
N ALA A 98 9.17 -7.29 -0.05
CA ALA A 98 7.83 -7.75 -0.36
C ALA A 98 7.01 -8.15 0.88
N ALA A 99 7.65 -8.76 1.87
CA ALA A 99 7.04 -9.08 3.16
C ALA A 99 6.72 -7.82 3.98
N LYS A 100 7.63 -6.84 4.01
CA LYS A 100 7.36 -5.55 4.66
C LYS A 100 6.22 -4.78 3.98
N ASP A 101 6.20 -4.78 2.65
CA ASP A 101 5.13 -4.17 1.86
C ASP A 101 3.82 -4.97 1.92
N ALA A 102 3.87 -6.20 2.43
CA ALA A 102 2.67 -7.00 2.62
C ALA A 102 1.92 -6.66 3.90
N ASP A 103 2.60 -6.05 4.87
CA ASP A 103 2.05 -5.62 6.14
C ASP A 103 1.33 -4.26 6.01
N LEU A 104 0.01 -4.25 6.23
CA LEU A 104 -0.82 -3.04 6.24
C LEU A 104 -1.07 -2.47 7.65
N HIS A 105 -0.36 -2.94 8.67
CA HIS A 105 -0.56 -2.45 10.03
C HIS A 105 0.13 -1.12 10.27
N PHE A 106 -0.62 -0.18 10.85
CA PHE A 106 -0.05 1.09 11.32
C PHE A 106 0.60 0.94 12.70
N PRO A 107 1.64 1.74 13.00
CA PRO A 107 2.20 2.81 12.16
C PRO A 107 3.19 2.32 11.08
N GLY A 108 3.63 1.06 11.13
CA GLY A 108 4.71 0.53 10.29
C GLY A 108 4.49 0.71 8.79
N VAL A 109 3.28 0.44 8.29
CA VAL A 109 2.94 0.56 6.87
C VAL A 109 3.19 1.97 6.31
N ALA A 110 2.91 3.02 7.08
CA ALA A 110 3.10 4.39 6.63
C ALA A 110 4.59 4.74 6.46
N ALA A 111 5.42 4.20 7.35
CA ALA A 111 6.86 4.44 7.33
C ALA A 111 7.53 3.94 6.04
N THR A 112 6.88 3.01 5.32
CA THR A 112 7.40 2.41 4.07
C THR A 112 7.56 3.41 2.91
N PHE A 113 6.97 4.60 3.01
CA PHE A 113 7.15 5.71 2.06
C PHE A 113 8.06 6.83 2.56
N SER A 114 8.50 6.81 3.82
CA SER A 114 9.29 7.91 4.43
C SER A 114 10.56 8.22 3.66
N CYS A 115 11.26 7.18 3.17
CA CYS A 115 12.50 7.40 2.41
C CYS A 115 12.25 8.08 1.06
N ALA A 116 11.22 7.64 0.31
CA ALA A 116 10.86 8.27 -0.97
C ALA A 116 10.34 9.70 -0.77
N LEU A 117 9.65 9.97 0.34
CA LEU A 117 9.18 11.30 0.70
C LEU A 117 10.31 12.22 1.23
N GLY A 118 11.36 11.63 1.81
CA GLY A 118 12.48 12.34 2.41
C GLY A 118 12.19 12.95 3.79
N VAL A 119 11.07 12.57 4.43
CA VAL A 119 10.75 12.93 5.83
C VAL A 119 10.13 11.72 6.55
N PRO A 120 10.28 11.60 7.88
CA PRO A 120 9.63 10.55 8.65
C PRO A 120 8.11 10.64 8.54
N ILE A 121 7.43 9.50 8.41
CA ILE A 121 5.96 9.42 8.50
C ILE A 121 5.56 8.76 9.81
N ASN A 122 5.31 9.56 10.85
CA ASN A 122 5.04 9.08 12.20
C ASN A 122 4.08 9.99 13.00
N GLU A 123 3.76 9.57 14.23
CA GLU A 123 2.82 10.28 15.12
C GLU A 123 3.40 11.57 15.73
N THR A 124 4.72 11.70 15.79
CA THR A 124 5.39 12.82 16.47
C THR A 124 5.70 13.98 15.53
N GLU A 125 6.24 13.69 14.36
CA GLU A 125 6.76 14.68 13.41
C GLU A 125 5.73 15.01 12.33
N THR A 126 4.95 14.01 11.88
CA THR A 126 3.99 14.17 10.79
C THR A 126 2.61 13.56 11.09
N PRO A 127 1.96 13.86 12.24
CA PRO A 127 0.72 13.20 12.65
C PRO A 127 -0.43 13.37 11.65
N LYS A 128 -0.51 14.54 10.98
CA LYS A 128 -1.54 14.81 9.96
C LYS A 128 -1.33 13.96 8.70
N LEU A 129 -0.09 13.76 8.29
CA LEU A 129 0.26 12.91 7.15
C LEU A 129 -0.02 11.43 7.45
N LEU A 130 0.33 10.98 8.66
CA LEU A 130 0.00 9.63 9.11
C LEU A 130 -1.51 9.38 9.08
N MET A 131 -2.31 10.34 9.55
CA MET A 131 -3.77 10.26 9.51
C MET A 131 -4.30 10.25 8.07
N LEU A 132 -3.74 11.07 7.18
CA LEU A 132 -4.08 11.07 5.76
C LEU A 132 -3.86 9.69 5.13
N MET A 133 -2.68 9.10 5.34
CA MET A 133 -2.36 7.77 4.82
C MET A 133 -3.31 6.71 5.38
N ARG A 134 -3.59 6.77 6.69
CA ARG A 134 -4.46 5.81 7.39
C ARG A 134 -5.90 5.80 6.89
N ARG A 135 -6.48 6.98 6.67
CA ARG A 135 -7.86 7.09 6.16
C ARG A 135 -7.92 6.78 4.66
N SER A 136 -6.98 7.28 3.87
CA SER A 136 -6.93 6.99 2.42
C SER A 136 -6.69 5.52 2.13
N MET A 137 -5.96 4.78 2.98
CA MET A 137 -5.81 3.32 2.85
C MET A 137 -7.17 2.61 2.78
N THR A 138 -8.12 3.03 3.62
CA THR A 138 -9.47 2.47 3.65
C THR A 138 -10.20 2.73 2.34
N ASP A 139 -10.16 3.96 1.83
CA ASP A 139 -10.82 4.30 0.56
C ASP A 139 -10.20 3.52 -0.61
N LEU A 140 -8.87 3.52 -0.70
CA LEU A 140 -8.11 2.86 -1.75
C LEU A 140 -8.33 1.34 -1.73
N GLY A 141 -8.26 0.71 -0.57
CA GLY A 141 -8.50 -0.72 -0.40
C GLY A 141 -9.94 -1.10 -0.73
N LEU A 142 -10.92 -0.39 -0.15
CA LEU A 142 -12.34 -0.67 -0.33
C LEU A 142 -12.84 -0.43 -1.76
N SER A 143 -12.19 0.48 -2.50
CA SER A 143 -12.53 0.74 -3.91
C SER A 143 -12.48 -0.52 -4.79
N THR A 144 -11.70 -1.53 -4.39
CA THR A 144 -11.54 -2.78 -5.15
C THR A 144 -12.67 -3.80 -4.92
N TYR A 145 -13.41 -3.69 -3.81
CA TYR A 145 -14.35 -4.72 -3.37
C TYR A 145 -15.53 -4.99 -4.31
N PRO A 146 -16.10 -4.02 -5.03
CA PRO A 146 -17.16 -4.33 -6.00
C PRO A 146 -16.71 -5.34 -7.05
N ALA A 147 -15.48 -5.24 -7.56
CA ALA A 147 -14.92 -6.18 -8.51
C ALA A 147 -14.46 -7.48 -7.85
N LYS A 148 -13.81 -7.42 -6.68
CA LYS A 148 -13.43 -8.63 -5.91
C LYS A 148 -14.64 -9.51 -5.60
N ASN A 149 -15.73 -8.92 -5.14
CA ASN A 149 -16.96 -9.63 -4.78
C ASN A 149 -17.67 -10.23 -6.00
N LYS A 150 -17.59 -9.57 -7.16
CA LYS A 150 -18.17 -10.10 -8.41
C LYS A 150 -17.37 -11.29 -8.95
N TYR A 151 -16.04 -11.15 -9.02
CA TYR A 151 -15.22 -12.12 -9.74
C TYR A 151 -14.69 -13.26 -8.86
N GLN A 152 -14.48 -13.01 -7.56
CA GLN A 152 -14.00 -14.02 -6.60
C GLN A 152 -12.82 -14.84 -7.14
N ARG A 153 -11.92 -14.20 -7.89
CA ARG A 153 -10.77 -14.87 -8.51
C ARG A 153 -9.91 -15.49 -7.40
N GLN A 154 -9.57 -16.76 -7.55
CA GLN A 154 -8.63 -17.43 -6.64
C GLN A 154 -7.27 -16.72 -6.65
N ARG A 155 -6.56 -16.79 -5.53
CA ARG A 155 -5.20 -16.25 -5.42
C ARG A 155 -4.18 -17.24 -6.00
N PRO A 156 -3.02 -16.77 -6.48
CA PRO A 156 -1.98 -17.65 -7.02
C PRO A 156 -1.64 -18.83 -6.11
N PHE A 157 -1.38 -18.58 -4.81
CA PHE A 157 -1.07 -19.64 -3.83
C PHE A 157 -2.16 -20.71 -3.68
N MET A 158 -3.44 -20.37 -3.95
CA MET A 158 -4.55 -21.33 -3.88
C MET A 158 -4.54 -22.28 -5.08
N VAL A 159 -4.03 -21.81 -6.22
CA VAL A 159 -3.98 -22.56 -7.48
C VAL A 159 -2.71 -23.40 -7.56
N ASN A 160 -1.56 -22.80 -7.25
CA ASN A 160 -0.27 -23.47 -7.35
C ASN A 160 0.15 -24.20 -6.07
N GLY A 161 -0.48 -23.92 -4.92
CA GLY A 161 -0.24 -24.61 -3.65
C GLY A 161 1.07 -24.23 -2.97
N GLN A 162 1.46 -22.96 -3.03
CA GLN A 162 2.83 -22.55 -2.72
C GLN A 162 2.88 -21.48 -1.61
N PRO A 163 3.87 -21.49 -0.70
CA PRO A 163 3.95 -20.54 0.40
C PRO A 163 4.06 -19.08 -0.04
N ILE A 164 3.31 -18.24 0.66
CA ILE A 164 3.38 -16.77 0.56
C ILE A 164 4.34 -16.19 1.60
N CYS A 165 4.72 -14.93 1.42
CA CYS A 165 5.64 -14.26 2.32
C CYS A 165 5.02 -13.82 3.67
N THR A 166 3.69 -13.90 3.81
CA THR A 166 2.92 -13.67 5.05
C THR A 166 2.00 -14.86 5.36
N PRO A 167 2.55 -16.03 5.75
CA PRO A 167 1.76 -17.25 5.96
C PRO A 167 0.62 -17.10 6.98
N GLU A 168 0.76 -16.19 7.95
CA GLU A 168 -0.25 -15.81 8.93
C GLU A 168 -1.52 -15.20 8.32
N ASP A 169 -1.41 -14.55 7.16
CA ASP A 169 -2.55 -13.94 6.46
C ASP A 169 -3.29 -14.93 5.56
N GLU A 170 -2.66 -16.06 5.23
CA GLU A 170 -3.18 -17.02 4.26
C GLU A 170 -4.64 -17.45 4.54
N PRO A 171 -5.04 -17.78 5.78
CA PRO A 171 -6.42 -18.19 6.08
C PRO A 171 -7.45 -17.11 5.71
N ALA A 172 -7.16 -15.84 6.02
CA ALA A 172 -8.04 -14.73 5.66
C ALA A 172 -8.08 -14.52 4.14
N LEU A 173 -6.92 -14.55 3.49
CA LEU A 173 -6.76 -14.30 2.06
C LEU A 173 -7.47 -15.33 1.18
N ARG A 174 -7.67 -16.58 1.65
CA ARG A 174 -8.43 -17.62 0.94
C ARG A 174 -9.89 -17.26 0.69
N SER A 175 -10.44 -16.36 1.51
CA SER A 175 -11.82 -15.86 1.40
C SER A 175 -11.95 -14.47 0.77
N ASP A 176 -10.83 -13.85 0.37
CA ASP A 176 -10.80 -12.52 -0.23
C ASP A 176 -10.33 -12.61 -1.69
N GLY A 177 -11.18 -12.23 -2.64
CA GLY A 177 -10.90 -12.35 -4.07
C GLY A 177 -9.61 -11.64 -4.49
N SER A 178 -8.87 -12.20 -5.45
CA SER A 178 -7.56 -11.68 -5.84
C SER A 178 -7.62 -10.46 -6.78
N TYR A 179 -8.74 -10.24 -7.47
CA TYR A 179 -8.84 -9.27 -8.56
C TYR A 179 -9.89 -8.16 -8.33
N PRO A 180 -9.52 -6.86 -8.44
CA PRO A 180 -8.15 -6.35 -8.46
C PRO A 180 -7.51 -6.40 -7.05
N SER A 181 -6.20 -6.16 -6.96
CA SER A 181 -5.46 -6.17 -5.70
C SER A 181 -5.69 -4.89 -4.88
N GLY A 182 -6.23 -5.03 -3.66
CA GLY A 182 -6.42 -3.91 -2.72
C GLY A 182 -5.09 -3.34 -2.21
N HIS A 183 -4.10 -4.18 -1.94
CA HIS A 183 -2.77 -3.72 -1.53
C HIS A 183 -2.07 -2.91 -2.62
N THR A 184 -2.23 -3.33 -3.89
CA THR A 184 -1.70 -2.58 -5.02
C THR A 184 -2.41 -1.23 -5.18
N ALA A 185 -3.74 -1.20 -4.98
CA ALA A 185 -4.49 0.05 -4.99
C ALA A 185 -4.02 1.04 -3.89
N VAL A 186 -3.71 0.52 -2.69
CA VAL A 186 -3.14 1.31 -1.58
C VAL A 186 -1.76 1.87 -1.95
N GLY A 187 -0.82 1.02 -2.37
CA GLY A 187 0.54 1.44 -2.72
C GLY A 187 0.58 2.45 -3.86
N TRP A 188 -0.19 2.18 -4.93
CA TRP A 188 -0.29 3.10 -6.07
C TRP A 188 -0.96 4.42 -5.68
N GLY A 189 -2.07 4.36 -4.95
CA GLY A 189 -2.80 5.54 -4.49
C GLY A 189 -1.98 6.42 -3.56
N TRP A 190 -1.20 5.84 -2.64
CA TRP A 190 -0.27 6.61 -1.82
C TRP A 190 0.86 7.24 -2.62
N GLY A 191 1.43 6.52 -3.59
CA GLY A 191 2.43 7.12 -4.50
C GLY A 191 1.89 8.37 -5.18
N LEU A 192 0.64 8.32 -5.67
CA LEU A 192 -0.02 9.46 -6.29
C LEU A 192 -0.34 10.58 -5.28
N ILE A 193 -0.99 10.27 -4.14
CA ILE A 193 -1.31 11.27 -3.11
C ILE A 193 -0.05 11.99 -2.64
N LEU A 194 0.99 11.24 -2.30
CA LEU A 194 2.24 11.82 -1.81
C LEU A 194 2.95 12.63 -2.90
N SER A 195 2.90 12.22 -4.17
CA SER A 195 3.46 13.01 -5.28
C SER A 195 2.79 14.39 -5.44
N THR A 196 1.51 14.51 -5.07
CA THR A 196 0.83 15.81 -5.04
C THR A 196 1.24 16.68 -3.84
N ILE A 197 1.67 16.05 -2.74
CA ILE A 197 2.10 16.72 -1.51
C ILE A 197 3.55 17.19 -1.62
N ALA A 198 4.41 16.40 -2.26
CA ALA A 198 5.83 16.66 -2.45
C ALA A 198 6.20 16.54 -3.94
N PRO A 199 5.79 17.50 -4.78
CA PRO A 199 6.00 17.44 -6.23
C PRO A 199 7.48 17.32 -6.62
N ASP A 200 8.39 17.90 -5.83
CA ASP A 200 9.84 17.80 -6.03
C ASP A 200 10.40 16.38 -5.85
N ARG A 201 9.60 15.45 -5.33
CA ARG A 201 9.92 14.01 -5.20
C ARG A 201 8.91 13.10 -5.91
N SER A 202 8.19 13.66 -6.88
CA SER A 202 7.11 12.94 -7.57
C SER A 202 7.61 11.63 -8.20
N ASP A 203 8.79 11.64 -8.83
CA ASP A 203 9.35 10.47 -9.49
C ASP A 203 9.65 9.35 -8.49
N GLU A 204 10.29 9.66 -7.36
CA GLU A 204 10.59 8.70 -6.30
C GLU A 204 9.32 8.12 -5.68
N LEU A 205 8.29 8.95 -5.47
CA LEU A 205 7.04 8.56 -4.84
C LEU A 205 6.18 7.68 -5.74
N ILE A 206 6.10 8.01 -7.04
CA ILE A 206 5.42 7.19 -8.04
C ILE A 206 6.17 5.86 -8.23
N ALA A 207 7.51 5.90 -8.32
CA ALA A 207 8.32 4.69 -8.41
C ALA A 207 8.13 3.79 -7.18
N ARG A 208 8.07 4.38 -5.98
CA ARG A 208 7.81 3.63 -4.74
C ARG A 208 6.42 3.00 -4.73
N GLY A 209 5.40 3.73 -5.18
CA GLY A 209 4.03 3.22 -5.32
C GLY A 209 3.94 2.03 -6.28
N ARG A 210 4.64 2.11 -7.42
CA ARG A 210 4.78 0.98 -8.36
C ARG A 210 5.45 -0.22 -7.69
N ALA A 211 6.59 -0.01 -7.04
CA ALA A 211 7.35 -1.08 -6.38
C ALA A 211 6.53 -1.77 -5.27
N TYR A 212 5.68 -1.02 -4.56
CA TYR A 212 4.74 -1.56 -3.57
C TYR A 212 3.71 -2.51 -4.21
N GLY A 213 3.19 -2.15 -5.39
CA GLY A 213 2.33 -3.04 -6.18
C GLY A 213 3.05 -4.32 -6.62
N GLU A 214 4.26 -4.19 -7.15
CA GLU A 214 5.11 -5.31 -7.57
C GLU A 214 5.47 -6.25 -6.41
N SER A 215 5.55 -5.73 -5.18
CA SER A 215 5.78 -6.53 -3.97
C SER A 215 4.69 -7.58 -3.77
N ARG A 216 3.46 -7.34 -4.25
CA ARG A 216 2.37 -8.30 -4.12
C ARG A 216 2.52 -9.51 -5.02
N SER A 217 3.07 -9.34 -6.22
CA SER A 217 3.45 -10.46 -7.08
C SER A 217 4.53 -11.28 -6.40
N VAL A 218 5.61 -10.64 -5.93
CA VAL A 218 6.69 -11.34 -5.21
C VAL A 218 6.20 -12.08 -3.97
N CYS A 219 5.29 -11.50 -3.19
CA CYS A 219 4.85 -12.09 -1.92
C CYS A 219 3.81 -13.22 -2.06
N ILE A 220 2.82 -13.06 -2.95
CA ILE A 220 1.64 -13.94 -3.02
C ILE A 220 1.81 -15.05 -4.06
N GLU A 221 2.78 -14.90 -4.98
CA GLU A 221 3.10 -15.89 -6.00
C GLU A 221 4.19 -16.85 -5.45
N GLY A 222 3.82 -17.78 -4.58
CA GLY A 222 4.76 -18.77 -4.03
C GLY A 222 5.19 -19.86 -5.03
N GLN A 223 6.32 -20.57 -4.77
CA GLN A 223 6.78 -21.93 -5.17
C GLN A 223 6.70 -23.02 -4.05
N ALA A 224 6.73 -24.31 -4.40
CA ALA A 224 6.69 -25.55 -3.61
C ALA A 224 7.89 -25.67 -2.69
#